data_AF-A0A8B7NHE6-F1
#
_entry.id   AF-A0A8B7NHE6-F1
#
_cell.length_a   1.000
_cell.length_b   1.000
_cell.length_c   1.000
_cell.angle_alpha   90.00
_cell.angle_beta   90.00
_cell.angle_gamma   90.00
#
_symmetry.space_group_name_H-M   'P 1'
#
loop_
_entity.id
_entity.type
_entity.pdbx_description
1 polymer ?
#
loop_
_entity_poly.entity_id
_entity_poly.type
_entity_poly.pdbx_seq_one_letter_code
_entity_poly.pdbx_strand_id
1 'polypeptide(L)'
;MAAPKKPMEEFEEEFIKLEIEEIAAKYKFHESLRGKWMMFFENESMNDMWAKAVELYSAGELPGVISIKASTAAHCARSSDPSCGAIRFKCGPLTDRELVLQYGQQLVKKMQYCDTLGFVAYKTDGQSRIGTKATGTKKNYLYRLPVPTYAYLQQRSGMSSELPTELPCLTSHSEWLSDVVGDYIQDPADLSDYARWTMQFPKKLLHGLAWVRACRLYRGGELVDVAFMRASTDKAKPGKEKIKGGIISFFCRDNLPLTRLQLCGENLVEKLKYFHISRELKCVSYKSASNKPEYIELCRVPTLESHRRA
;
A
#
# COMPACT_ATOMS: atom_id res chain seq x y z
N MET A 1 27.55 2.89 -23.50
CA MET A 1 27.24 3.92 -22.49
C MET A 1 28.34 3.90 -21.44
N ALA A 2 28.72 5.06 -20.88
CA ALA A 2 29.67 5.11 -19.78
C ALA A 2 29.11 4.35 -18.57
N ALA A 3 29.99 3.75 -17.75
CA ALA A 3 29.56 3.09 -16.52
C ALA A 3 28.86 4.11 -15.60
N PRO A 4 27.73 3.75 -14.97
CA PRO A 4 27.03 4.66 -14.08
C PRO A 4 27.91 5.01 -12.88
N LYS A 5 27.94 6.30 -12.51
CA LYS A 5 28.55 6.74 -11.25
C LYS A 5 27.91 5.98 -10.08
N LYS A 6 28.74 5.54 -9.13
CA LYS A 6 28.30 4.85 -7.93
C LYS A 6 28.01 5.87 -6.81
N PRO A 7 26.77 5.99 -6.32
CA PRO A 7 26.41 7.05 -5.38
C PRO A 7 27.20 6.99 -4.06
N MET A 8 27.58 5.81 -3.56
CA MET A 8 28.35 5.69 -2.32
C MET A 8 29.86 5.99 -2.48
N GLU A 9 30.32 6.26 -3.71
CA GLU A 9 31.68 6.73 -3.99
C GLU A 9 31.71 8.26 -4.26
N GLU A 10 30.56 8.93 -4.23
CA GLU A 10 30.41 10.38 -4.43
C GLU A 10 30.24 11.08 -3.07
N PHE A 11 31.16 11.99 -2.74
CA PHE A 11 31.24 12.66 -1.43
C PHE A 11 31.03 14.18 -1.51
N GLU A 12 31.00 14.75 -2.71
CA GLU A 12 30.89 16.20 -2.91
C GLU A 12 29.44 16.60 -3.23
N GLU A 13 28.81 15.92 -4.18
CA GLU A 13 27.44 16.22 -4.59
C GLU A 13 26.45 15.41 -3.74
N GLU A 14 25.42 16.05 -3.15
CA GLU A 14 24.38 15.35 -2.37
C GLU A 14 23.56 14.32 -3.20
N PHE A 15 23.49 14.51 -4.52
CA PHE A 15 22.68 13.68 -5.40
C PHE A 15 23.29 13.54 -6.80
N ILE A 16 23.29 12.31 -7.32
CA ILE A 16 23.49 12.06 -8.75
C ILE A 16 22.12 11.98 -9.46
N LYS A 17 22.04 12.55 -10.66
CA LYS A 17 20.82 12.59 -11.48
C LYS A 17 21.08 11.93 -12.83
N LEU A 18 20.12 11.13 -13.30
CA LEU A 18 20.05 10.67 -14.68
C LEU A 18 18.70 11.08 -15.29
N GLU A 19 18.77 11.70 -16.46
CA GLU A 19 17.63 12.06 -17.31
C GLU A 19 18.04 11.78 -18.76
N ILE A 20 17.16 11.13 -19.52
CA ILE A 20 17.37 10.72 -20.90
C ILE A 20 16.23 11.38 -21.67
N GLU A 21 16.55 12.32 -22.53
CA GLU A 21 15.58 13.23 -23.15
C GLU A 21 14.52 12.47 -23.96
N GLU A 22 14.93 11.43 -24.69
CA GLU A 22 14.04 10.60 -25.50
C GLU A 22 13.02 9.82 -24.67
N ILE A 23 13.37 9.47 -23.42
CA ILE A 23 12.47 8.78 -22.49
C ILE A 23 11.54 9.81 -21.83
N ALA A 24 12.09 10.93 -21.36
CA ALA A 24 11.32 11.99 -20.72
C ALA A 24 10.28 12.60 -21.68
N ALA A 25 10.63 12.79 -22.96
CA ALA A 25 9.77 13.38 -23.99
C ALA A 25 8.49 12.56 -24.29
N LYS A 26 8.46 11.27 -23.92
CA LYS A 26 7.27 10.42 -24.04
C LYS A 26 6.13 10.85 -23.10
N TYR A 27 6.45 11.57 -22.03
CA TYR A 27 5.48 11.94 -20.99
C TYR A 27 5.35 13.46 -20.90
N LYS A 28 4.22 14.00 -21.37
CA LYS A 28 3.98 15.45 -21.45
C LYS A 28 3.03 15.90 -20.34
N PHE A 29 3.55 16.65 -19.38
CA PHE A 29 2.77 17.33 -18.35
C PHE A 29 3.53 18.55 -17.81
N HIS A 30 2.80 19.50 -17.23
CA HIS A 30 3.40 20.70 -16.65
C HIS A 30 4.29 20.34 -15.45
N GLU A 31 5.46 20.97 -15.32
CA GLU A 31 6.43 20.64 -14.27
C GLU A 31 5.88 20.79 -12.84
N SER A 32 4.95 21.72 -12.61
CA SER A 32 4.28 21.86 -11.30
C SER A 32 3.45 20.64 -10.90
N LEU A 33 3.06 19.79 -11.85
CA LEU A 33 2.34 18.55 -11.61
C LEU A 33 3.30 17.37 -11.39
N ARG A 34 4.60 17.61 -11.25
CA ARG A 34 5.60 16.58 -11.00
C ARG A 34 5.62 16.17 -9.53
N GLY A 35 5.83 14.89 -9.31
CA GLY A 35 6.21 14.34 -8.02
C GLY A 35 7.21 13.21 -8.18
N LYS A 36 7.39 12.41 -7.14
CA LYS A 36 8.35 11.31 -7.15
C LYS A 36 7.98 10.20 -6.18
N TRP A 37 8.20 8.97 -6.63
CA TRP A 37 8.28 7.81 -5.74
C TRP A 37 9.65 7.79 -5.05
N MET A 38 9.65 7.55 -3.74
CA MET A 38 10.83 7.54 -2.88
C MET A 38 11.05 6.13 -2.36
N MET A 39 12.19 5.51 -2.71
CA MET A 39 12.62 4.22 -2.16
C MET A 39 13.89 4.42 -1.34
N PHE A 40 13.95 3.78 -0.18
CA PHE A 40 15.08 3.84 0.75
C PHE A 40 15.82 2.51 0.77
N PHE A 41 17.14 2.56 0.77
CA PHE A 41 18.03 1.39 0.73
C PHE A 41 19.15 1.57 1.74
N GLU A 42 19.61 0.49 2.34
CA GLU A 42 20.84 0.50 3.14
C GLU A 42 22.02 0.89 2.26
N ASN A 43 22.95 1.68 2.80
CA ASN A 43 24.09 2.19 2.03
C ASN A 43 24.89 1.07 1.33
N GLU A 44 25.03 -0.09 1.97
CA GLU A 44 25.73 -1.27 1.42
C GLU A 44 25.11 -1.76 0.10
N SER A 45 23.79 -1.63 -0.05
CA SER A 45 23.03 -2.05 -1.24
C SER A 45 22.78 -0.93 -2.25
N MET A 46 23.11 0.32 -1.89
CA MET A 46 22.68 1.51 -2.64
C MET A 46 23.30 1.59 -4.04
N ASN A 47 24.55 1.16 -4.21
CA ASN A 47 25.21 1.14 -5.52
C ASN A 47 24.56 0.14 -6.48
N ASP A 48 24.24 -1.06 -6.00
CA ASP A 48 23.61 -2.12 -6.80
C ASP A 48 22.18 -1.73 -7.18
N MET A 49 21.42 -1.19 -6.23
CA MET A 49 20.05 -0.74 -6.48
C MET A 49 20.00 0.47 -7.41
N TRP A 50 21.00 1.36 -7.35
CA TRP A 50 21.16 2.44 -8.33
C TRP A 50 21.51 1.91 -9.72
N ALA A 51 22.45 0.97 -9.84
CA ALA A 51 22.80 0.36 -11.13
C ALA A 51 21.59 -0.31 -11.78
N LYS A 52 20.80 -1.07 -11.01
CA LYS A 52 19.53 -1.66 -11.45
C LYS A 52 18.52 -0.61 -11.91
N ALA A 53 18.38 0.49 -11.15
CA ALA A 53 17.48 1.59 -11.53
C ALA A 53 17.91 2.26 -12.84
N VAL A 54 19.22 2.49 -13.04
CA VAL A 54 19.78 3.05 -14.27
C VAL A 54 19.53 2.13 -15.46
N GLU A 55 19.76 0.83 -15.31
CA GLU A 55 19.52 -0.17 -16.36
C GLU A 55 18.05 -0.17 -16.79
N LEU A 56 17.13 -0.34 -15.84
CA LEU A 56 15.69 -0.33 -16.10
C LEU A 56 15.21 0.98 -16.71
N TYR A 57 15.72 2.12 -16.21
CA TYR A 57 15.37 3.43 -16.73
C TYR A 57 15.86 3.61 -18.17
N SER A 58 17.11 3.27 -18.45
CA SER A 58 17.72 3.42 -19.78
C SER A 58 17.09 2.49 -20.82
N ALA A 59 16.60 1.32 -20.40
CA ALA A 59 15.83 0.40 -21.24
C ALA A 59 14.37 0.87 -21.48
N GLY A 60 13.92 1.92 -20.81
CA GLY A 60 12.52 2.39 -20.89
C GLY A 60 11.53 1.48 -20.19
N GLU A 61 11.97 0.64 -19.26
CA GLU A 61 11.14 -0.33 -18.53
C GLU A 61 10.43 0.27 -17.31
N LEU A 62 10.67 1.54 -17.01
CA LEU A 62 10.04 2.27 -15.91
C LEU A 62 8.99 3.24 -16.47
N PRO A 63 7.75 2.79 -16.73
CA PRO A 63 6.72 3.64 -17.32
C PRO A 63 6.41 4.84 -16.43
N GLY A 64 6.23 6.00 -17.06
CA GLY A 64 5.93 7.28 -16.41
C GLY A 64 7.11 7.99 -15.76
N VAL A 65 8.25 7.31 -15.58
CA VAL A 65 9.44 7.92 -14.97
C VAL A 65 10.15 8.78 -16.01
N ILE A 66 10.38 10.05 -15.68
CA ILE A 66 11.02 11.05 -16.54
C ILE A 66 12.45 11.41 -16.10
N SER A 67 12.83 11.06 -14.87
CA SER A 67 14.20 11.15 -14.37
C SER A 67 14.35 10.36 -13.09
N ILE A 68 15.57 9.92 -12.80
CA ILE A 68 15.92 9.26 -11.55
C ILE A 68 17.03 10.04 -10.83
N LYS A 69 16.99 10.03 -9.49
CA LYS A 69 18.01 10.64 -8.64
C LYS A 69 18.36 9.73 -7.48
N ALA A 70 19.63 9.54 -7.18
CA ALA A 70 20.10 8.84 -5.98
C ALA A 70 20.79 9.82 -5.03
N SER A 71 20.57 9.66 -3.72
CA SER A 71 21.47 10.26 -2.72
C SER A 71 22.83 9.60 -2.75
N THR A 72 23.84 10.36 -2.37
CA THR A 72 25.24 9.95 -2.37
C THR A 72 25.76 9.79 -0.93
N ALA A 73 27.05 9.53 -0.77
CA ALA A 73 27.71 9.51 0.54
C ALA A 73 27.97 10.91 1.11
N ALA A 74 27.74 11.98 0.33
CA ALA A 74 27.87 13.35 0.79
C ALA A 74 26.92 13.63 1.97
N HIS A 75 27.39 14.39 2.95
CA HIS A 75 26.60 14.71 4.14
C HIS A 75 25.37 15.54 3.77
N CYS A 76 24.17 15.05 4.09
CA CYS A 76 22.92 15.78 3.91
C CYS A 76 22.32 16.16 5.26
N ALA A 77 22.30 17.45 5.59
CA ALA A 77 21.73 17.97 6.85
C ALA A 77 20.23 17.67 7.02
N ARG A 78 19.57 17.25 5.95
CA ARG A 78 18.14 16.89 5.94
C ARG A 78 17.88 15.41 6.15
N SER A 79 18.91 14.56 6.12
CA SER A 79 18.74 13.13 6.39
C SER A 79 18.48 12.90 7.88
N SER A 80 17.47 12.10 8.19
CA SER A 80 17.22 11.62 9.55
C SER A 80 18.00 10.36 9.87
N ASP A 81 18.49 9.65 8.85
CA ASP A 81 19.17 8.38 8.99
C ASP A 81 20.40 8.35 8.05
N PRO A 82 21.63 8.39 8.57
CA PRO A 82 22.84 8.34 7.76
C PRO A 82 23.14 6.94 7.22
N SER A 83 22.47 5.89 7.69
CA SER A 83 22.70 4.50 7.25
C SER A 83 21.96 4.12 5.96
N CYS A 84 21.04 4.98 5.51
CA CYS A 84 20.21 4.73 4.35
C CYS A 84 20.34 5.81 3.28
N GLY A 85 20.42 5.37 2.03
CA GLY A 85 20.27 6.19 0.84
C GLY A 85 18.83 6.19 0.31
N ALA A 86 18.51 7.14 -0.56
CA ALA A 86 17.22 7.25 -1.22
C ALA A 86 17.36 7.35 -2.75
N ILE A 87 16.61 6.53 -3.48
CA ILE A 87 16.42 6.67 -4.92
C ILE A 87 15.03 7.27 -5.18
N ARG A 88 15.00 8.31 -6.01
CA ARG A 88 13.80 9.09 -6.35
C ARG A 88 13.48 8.92 -7.82
N PHE A 89 12.27 8.45 -8.11
CA PHE A 89 11.78 8.25 -9.46
C PHE A 89 10.75 9.33 -9.77
N LYS A 90 11.14 10.35 -10.53
CA LYS A 90 10.26 11.47 -10.86
C LYS A 90 9.25 11.06 -11.92
N CYS A 91 7.96 11.28 -11.66
CA CYS A 91 6.86 11.01 -12.59
C CYS A 91 5.67 11.94 -12.32
N GLY A 92 4.66 11.90 -13.19
CA GLY A 92 3.44 12.69 -13.10
C GLY A 92 2.50 12.42 -14.29
N PRO A 93 1.44 13.21 -14.45
CA PRO A 93 1.02 14.31 -13.58
C PRO A 93 0.42 13.82 -12.26
N LEU A 94 0.72 14.51 -11.15
CA LEU A 94 0.23 14.19 -9.81
C LEU A 94 -1.30 14.29 -9.66
N THR A 95 -2.00 14.91 -10.61
CA THR A 95 -3.46 14.98 -10.63
C THR A 95 -4.10 13.70 -11.15
N ASP A 96 -3.37 12.92 -11.95
CA ASP A 96 -3.82 11.62 -12.44
C ASP A 96 -3.38 10.53 -11.46
N ARG A 97 -4.19 10.36 -10.42
CA ARG A 97 -3.91 9.45 -9.32
C ARG A 97 -3.77 7.99 -9.79
N GLU A 98 -4.66 7.53 -10.66
CA GLU A 98 -4.68 6.13 -11.11
C GLU A 98 -3.41 5.80 -11.88
N LEU A 99 -3.02 6.69 -12.79
CA LEU A 99 -1.81 6.57 -13.56
C LEU A 99 -0.55 6.60 -12.68
N VAL A 100 -0.46 7.52 -11.72
CA VAL A 100 0.69 7.61 -10.80
C VAL A 100 0.82 6.36 -9.93
N LEU A 101 -0.30 5.80 -9.45
CA LEU A 101 -0.27 4.53 -8.72
C LEU A 101 0.16 3.37 -9.61
N GLN A 102 -0.34 3.31 -10.85
CA GLN A 102 0.06 2.28 -11.81
C GLN A 102 1.58 2.32 -12.05
N TYR A 103 2.15 3.52 -12.22
CA TYR A 103 3.60 3.69 -12.33
C TYR A 103 4.33 3.20 -11.08
N GLY A 104 3.85 3.56 -9.89
CA GLY A 104 4.43 3.11 -8.63
C GLY A 104 4.38 1.58 -8.45
N GLN A 105 3.28 0.93 -8.84
CA GLN A 105 3.13 -0.53 -8.75
C GLN A 105 4.12 -1.24 -9.67
N GLN A 106 4.25 -0.77 -10.91
CA GLN A 106 5.23 -1.31 -11.85
C GLN A 106 6.66 -1.09 -11.36
N LEU A 107 6.93 0.09 -10.81
CA LEU A 107 8.23 0.43 -10.23
C LEU A 107 8.59 -0.50 -9.06
N VAL A 108 7.69 -0.68 -8.09
CA VAL A 108 7.90 -1.61 -6.96
C VAL A 108 8.18 -3.03 -7.47
N LYS A 109 7.39 -3.50 -8.44
CA LYS A 109 7.55 -4.84 -9.03
C LYS A 109 8.90 -5.01 -9.73
N LYS A 110 9.32 -4.06 -10.57
CA LYS A 110 10.58 -4.11 -11.32
C LYS A 110 11.80 -3.96 -10.41
N MET A 111 11.73 -3.06 -9.43
CA MET A 111 12.78 -2.90 -8.43
C MET A 111 12.83 -4.05 -7.43
N GLN A 112 11.75 -4.85 -7.31
CA GLN A 112 11.55 -5.84 -6.25
C GLN A 112 11.69 -5.19 -4.86
N TYR A 113 11.11 -4.01 -4.73
CA TYR A 113 11.28 -3.18 -3.55
C TYR A 113 10.53 -3.74 -2.34
N CYS A 114 11.20 -3.73 -1.19
CA CYS A 114 10.62 -4.02 0.11
C CYS A 114 11.13 -2.98 1.12
N ASP A 115 10.35 -2.74 2.17
CA ASP A 115 10.65 -1.71 3.17
C ASP A 115 10.19 -2.15 4.56
N THR A 116 10.86 -1.68 5.61
CA THR A 116 10.50 -2.02 6.99
C THR A 116 9.12 -1.46 7.39
N LEU A 117 8.71 -0.32 6.83
CA LEU A 117 7.40 0.29 7.09
C LEU A 117 6.29 -0.33 6.25
N GLY A 118 6.63 -1.15 5.25
CA GLY A 118 5.67 -1.86 4.40
C GLY A 118 4.93 -0.95 3.40
N PHE A 119 5.49 0.22 3.06
CA PHE A 119 4.99 1.04 1.96
C PHE A 119 6.10 1.83 1.26
N VAL A 120 5.86 2.21 0.00
CA VAL A 120 6.63 3.23 -0.74
C VAL A 120 5.80 4.51 -0.85
N ALA A 121 6.42 5.68 -0.73
CA ALA A 121 5.72 6.97 -0.72
C ALA A 121 5.93 7.79 -2.00
N TYR A 122 4.86 8.38 -2.51
CA TYR A 122 4.89 9.41 -3.55
C TYR A 122 4.78 10.80 -2.92
N LYS A 123 5.67 11.72 -3.27
CA LYS A 123 5.68 13.10 -2.76
C LYS A 123 5.71 14.10 -3.89
N THR A 124 5.04 15.24 -3.69
CA THR A 124 5.20 16.38 -4.60
C THR A 124 6.55 17.07 -4.35
N ASP A 125 7.05 17.79 -5.36
CA ASP A 125 8.25 18.61 -5.17
C ASP A 125 7.99 19.75 -4.17
N GLY A 126 6.76 20.27 -4.10
CA GLY A 126 6.33 21.23 -3.08
C GLY A 126 6.46 20.70 -1.64
N GLN A 127 5.95 19.49 -1.38
CA GLN A 127 6.10 18.83 -0.05
C GLN A 127 7.57 18.66 0.33
N SER A 128 8.43 18.37 -0.65
CA SER A 128 9.86 18.20 -0.43
C SER A 128 10.57 19.53 -0.11
N ARG A 129 10.11 20.65 -0.66
CA ARG A 129 10.70 21.97 -0.42
C ARG A 129 10.42 22.45 1.00
N ILE A 130 9.20 22.28 1.48
CA ILE A 130 8.81 22.73 2.83
C ILE A 130 9.51 21.88 3.90
N GLY A 131 9.70 20.59 3.62
CA GLY A 131 10.42 19.68 4.51
C GLY A 131 9.58 19.20 5.70
N THR A 132 9.95 18.03 6.24
CA THR A 132 9.16 17.33 7.27
C THR A 132 9.05 18.11 8.59
N LYS A 133 10.08 18.86 8.96
CA LYS A 133 10.14 19.57 10.25
C LYS A 133 9.31 20.86 10.28
N ALA A 134 9.19 21.55 9.14
CA ALA A 134 8.57 22.88 9.11
C ALA A 134 7.03 22.84 9.11
N THR A 135 6.41 21.75 8.67
CA THR A 135 4.95 21.74 8.50
C THR A 135 4.17 21.30 9.73
N GLY A 136 4.83 20.75 10.77
CA GLY A 136 4.17 20.11 11.90
C GLY A 136 3.20 18.99 11.48
N THR A 137 3.20 18.63 10.19
CA THR A 137 2.18 17.76 9.61
C THR A 137 2.63 16.33 9.77
N LYS A 138 1.79 15.52 10.38
CA LYS A 138 2.02 14.06 10.53
C LYS A 138 2.18 13.33 9.20
N LYS A 139 1.88 13.99 8.06
CA LYS A 139 1.88 13.40 6.72
C LYS A 139 2.83 14.14 5.78
N ASN A 140 3.87 13.45 5.31
CA ASN A 140 4.81 13.94 4.31
C ASN A 140 4.78 13.06 3.05
N TYR A 141 3.60 12.83 2.50
CA TYR A 141 3.38 12.11 1.23
C TYR A 141 2.00 12.46 0.65
N LEU A 142 1.87 12.38 -0.69
CA LEU A 142 0.60 12.53 -1.41
C LEU A 142 -0.05 11.16 -1.62
N TYR A 143 0.72 10.18 -2.11
CA TYR A 143 0.27 8.79 -2.26
C TYR A 143 1.24 7.84 -1.56
N ARG A 144 0.79 6.61 -1.33
CA ARG A 144 1.66 5.49 -0.97
C ARG A 144 1.21 4.24 -1.73
N LEU A 145 2.07 3.24 -1.75
CA LEU A 145 1.72 1.90 -2.19
C LEU A 145 2.22 0.91 -1.16
N PRO A 146 1.42 -0.10 -0.79
CA PRO A 146 1.89 -1.16 0.09
C PRO A 146 3.03 -1.92 -0.60
N VAL A 147 4.05 -2.27 0.18
CA VAL A 147 5.15 -3.13 -0.28
C VAL A 147 5.42 -4.22 0.76
N PRO A 148 6.03 -5.34 0.35
CA PRO A 148 6.47 -6.36 1.30
C PRO A 148 7.42 -5.78 2.36
N THR A 149 7.36 -6.31 3.58
CA THR A 149 8.37 -6.06 4.62
C THR A 149 9.43 -7.15 4.61
N TYR A 150 10.64 -6.86 5.11
CA TYR A 150 11.69 -7.89 5.27
C TYR A 150 11.21 -9.06 6.13
N ALA A 151 10.50 -8.79 7.23
CA ALA A 151 9.90 -9.82 8.08
C ALA A 151 8.91 -10.70 7.30
N TYR A 152 8.10 -10.11 6.42
CA TYR A 152 7.19 -10.86 5.55
C TYR A 152 7.96 -11.76 4.56
N LEU A 153 9.06 -11.27 3.97
CA LEU A 153 9.87 -12.06 3.04
C LEU A 153 10.57 -13.23 3.75
N GLN A 154 11.15 -13.00 4.93
CA GLN A 154 11.77 -14.06 5.75
C GLN A 154 10.77 -15.13 6.18
N GLN A 155 9.52 -14.75 6.43
CA GLN A 155 8.48 -15.73 6.74
C GLN A 155 8.09 -16.56 5.50
N ARG A 156 7.98 -15.94 4.32
CA ARG A 156 7.66 -16.66 3.08
C ARG A 156 8.77 -17.60 2.62
N SER A 157 10.03 -17.29 2.92
CA SER A 157 11.15 -18.19 2.63
C SER A 157 11.22 -19.40 3.58
N GLY A 158 10.33 -19.48 4.59
CA GLY A 158 10.37 -20.52 5.61
C GLY A 158 11.51 -20.34 6.61
N MET A 159 12.22 -19.22 6.58
CA MET A 159 13.32 -18.91 7.49
C MET A 159 12.83 -18.50 8.89
N SER A 160 11.55 -18.12 9.02
CA SER A 160 10.93 -17.84 10.31
C SER A 160 9.69 -18.71 10.53
N SER A 161 9.70 -19.45 11.64
CA SER A 161 8.56 -20.22 12.15
C SER A 161 7.65 -19.39 13.06
N GLU A 162 8.06 -18.19 13.44
CA GLU A 162 7.27 -17.32 14.30
C GLU A 162 6.00 -16.85 13.58
N LEU A 163 4.88 -16.90 14.30
CA LEU A 163 3.64 -16.30 13.84
C LEU A 163 3.87 -14.78 13.68
N PRO A 164 3.30 -14.14 12.64
CA PRO A 164 3.49 -12.71 12.45
C PRO A 164 3.09 -11.95 13.72
N THR A 165 3.89 -10.94 14.09
CA THR A 165 3.58 -9.98 15.18
C THR A 165 2.22 -9.29 15.00
N GLU A 166 1.64 -9.39 13.81
CA GLU A 166 0.38 -8.81 13.35
C GLU A 166 -0.88 -9.55 13.82
N LEU A 167 -0.78 -10.47 14.79
CA LEU A 167 -1.95 -11.13 15.37
C LEU A 167 -2.71 -10.16 16.30
N PRO A 168 -3.93 -9.70 15.92
CA PRO A 168 -4.70 -8.70 16.67
C PRO A 168 -5.05 -9.14 18.10
N CYS A 169 -5.11 -10.46 18.30
CA CYS A 169 -5.48 -11.09 19.55
C CYS A 169 -4.38 -11.01 20.63
N LEU A 170 -3.14 -10.69 20.27
CA LEU A 170 -2.00 -10.77 21.18
C LEU A 170 -1.51 -9.41 21.73
N THR A 171 -1.84 -8.28 21.08
CA THR A 171 -1.05 -7.04 21.29
C THR A 171 -1.84 -5.75 21.57
N SER A 172 -3.18 -5.74 21.50
CA SER A 172 -3.94 -4.48 21.52
C SER A 172 -4.92 -4.32 22.70
N HIS A 173 -4.80 -3.19 23.42
CA HIS A 173 -5.81 -2.68 24.35
C HIS A 173 -7.00 -1.99 23.64
N SER A 174 -6.88 -1.68 22.35
CA SER A 174 -7.94 -1.02 21.57
C SER A 174 -9.03 -2.01 21.11
N GLU A 175 -10.27 -1.52 20.94
CA GLU A 175 -11.40 -2.33 20.45
C GLU A 175 -11.27 -2.73 18.96
N TRP A 176 -10.37 -2.08 18.22
CA TRP A 176 -10.19 -2.28 16.78
C TRP A 176 -8.74 -2.07 16.39
N LEU A 177 -8.14 -3.06 15.71
CA LEU A 177 -6.87 -2.82 15.02
C LEU A 177 -7.11 -2.20 13.65
N SER A 178 -6.38 -1.12 13.42
CA SER A 178 -6.29 -0.43 12.14
C SER A 178 -4.87 -0.62 11.62
N ASP A 179 -4.49 -1.88 11.41
CA ASP A 179 -3.08 -2.27 11.23
C ASP A 179 -2.56 -2.11 9.79
N VAL A 180 -3.44 -1.88 8.83
CA VAL A 180 -3.05 -1.69 7.44
C VAL A 180 -3.56 -0.36 6.96
N VAL A 181 -2.74 0.66 7.22
CA VAL A 181 -3.03 2.06 6.91
C VAL A 181 -3.18 2.19 5.39
N GLY A 182 -4.40 2.45 4.95
CA GLY A 182 -4.79 2.59 3.56
C GLY A 182 -4.65 4.02 3.06
N ASP A 183 -4.25 4.21 1.81
CA ASP A 183 -3.73 5.43 1.15
C ASP A 183 -4.33 6.81 1.51
N TYR A 184 -5.52 6.90 2.12
CA TYR A 184 -6.23 8.18 2.21
C TYR A 184 -7.17 8.42 3.40
N ILE A 185 -7.11 7.70 4.51
CA ILE A 185 -7.95 8.08 5.67
C ILE A 185 -7.18 9.11 6.50
N GLN A 186 -7.41 10.40 6.22
CA GLN A 186 -6.86 11.52 6.99
C GLN A 186 -7.59 11.65 8.34
N ASP A 187 -8.89 11.37 8.33
CA ASP A 187 -9.82 11.40 9.46
C ASP A 187 -10.84 10.27 9.29
N PRO A 188 -11.35 9.61 10.36
CA PRO A 188 -12.54 8.75 10.29
C PRO A 188 -13.71 9.29 9.44
N ALA A 189 -13.84 10.62 9.29
CA ALA A 189 -14.78 11.26 8.38
C ALA A 189 -14.60 10.83 6.90
N ASP A 190 -13.37 10.58 6.45
CA ASP A 190 -13.06 10.16 5.07
C ASP A 190 -13.55 8.73 4.78
N LEU A 191 -13.83 7.91 5.81
CA LEU A 191 -14.39 6.57 5.61
C LEU A 191 -15.79 6.61 4.98
N SER A 192 -16.45 7.77 5.02
CA SER A 192 -17.71 7.98 4.33
C SER A 192 -17.54 8.04 2.81
N ASP A 193 -16.34 8.29 2.28
CA ASP A 193 -16.06 8.24 0.84
C ASP A 193 -15.58 6.85 0.38
N TYR A 194 -15.82 5.80 1.17
CA TYR A 194 -15.41 4.44 0.84
C TYR A 194 -16.57 3.46 0.88
N ALA A 195 -16.66 2.64 -0.14
CA ALA A 195 -17.48 1.45 -0.15
C ALA A 195 -16.89 0.44 0.84
N ARG A 196 -17.69 -0.04 1.79
CA ARG A 196 -17.24 -0.95 2.85
C ARG A 196 -17.82 -2.34 2.70
N TRP A 197 -16.95 -3.32 2.55
CA TRP A 197 -17.25 -4.74 2.71
C TRP A 197 -17.02 -5.16 4.16
N THR A 198 -17.91 -5.97 4.71
CA THR A 198 -17.80 -6.46 6.08
C THR A 198 -17.91 -7.97 6.09
N MET A 199 -16.85 -8.64 6.54
CA MET A 199 -16.79 -10.08 6.70
C MET A 199 -16.76 -10.44 8.18
N GLN A 200 -17.62 -11.36 8.58
CA GLN A 200 -17.69 -11.88 9.94
C GLN A 200 -17.03 -13.26 10.00
N PHE A 201 -16.11 -13.44 10.93
CA PHE A 201 -15.40 -14.69 11.18
C PHE A 201 -15.74 -15.21 12.58
N PRO A 202 -15.81 -16.54 12.79
CA PRO A 202 -15.95 -17.09 14.14
C PRO A 202 -14.82 -16.58 15.05
N LYS A 203 -15.13 -16.31 16.33
CA LYS A 203 -14.15 -15.85 17.33
C LYS A 203 -12.92 -16.77 17.43
N LYS A 204 -11.83 -16.21 17.97
CA LYS A 204 -10.54 -16.88 18.26
C LYS A 204 -9.68 -17.08 17.00
N LEU A 205 -8.97 -18.21 16.93
CA LEU A 205 -7.91 -18.49 15.95
C LEU A 205 -8.33 -18.23 14.49
N LEU A 206 -9.59 -18.49 14.13
CA LEU A 206 -10.07 -18.29 12.75
C LEU A 206 -10.11 -16.82 12.32
N HIS A 207 -10.50 -15.89 13.21
CA HIS A 207 -10.46 -14.46 12.91
C HIS A 207 -9.02 -13.95 12.82
N GLY A 208 -8.15 -14.33 13.77
CA GLY A 208 -6.74 -13.95 13.74
C GLY A 208 -6.03 -14.47 12.48
N LEU A 209 -6.27 -15.73 12.09
CA LEU A 209 -5.72 -16.30 10.86
C LEU A 209 -6.28 -15.61 9.60
N ALA A 210 -7.58 -15.28 9.59
CA ALA A 210 -8.19 -14.54 8.48
C ALA A 210 -7.59 -13.14 8.34
N TRP A 211 -7.35 -12.44 9.46
CA TRP A 211 -6.69 -11.14 9.47
C TRP A 211 -5.27 -11.21 8.94
N VAL A 212 -4.46 -12.13 9.47
CA VAL A 212 -3.08 -12.34 8.99
C VAL A 212 -3.08 -12.63 7.49
N ARG A 213 -3.99 -13.50 7.02
CA ARG A 213 -4.12 -13.80 5.59
C ARG A 213 -4.52 -12.57 4.79
N ALA A 214 -5.48 -11.78 5.26
CA ALA A 214 -5.90 -10.54 4.61
C ALA A 214 -4.74 -9.53 4.50
N CYS A 215 -3.97 -9.31 5.57
CA CYS A 215 -2.77 -8.48 5.56
C CYS A 215 -1.76 -8.93 4.51
N ARG A 216 -1.49 -10.24 4.45
CA ARG A 216 -0.56 -10.82 3.47
C ARG A 216 -1.02 -10.59 2.04
N LEU A 217 -2.29 -10.85 1.75
CA LEU A 217 -2.87 -10.64 0.42
C LEU A 217 -2.87 -9.16 0.03
N TYR A 218 -3.22 -8.28 0.96
CA TYR A 218 -3.24 -6.83 0.73
C TYR A 218 -1.83 -6.30 0.42
N ARG A 219 -0.83 -6.64 1.25
CA ARG A 219 0.57 -6.21 1.02
C ARG A 219 1.19 -6.82 -0.23
N GLY A 220 0.73 -8.01 -0.62
CA GLY A 220 1.08 -8.63 -1.90
C GLY A 220 0.39 -7.99 -3.12
N GLY A 221 -0.51 -7.03 -2.93
CA GLY A 221 -1.32 -6.44 -4.00
C GLY A 221 -2.34 -7.40 -4.60
N GLU A 222 -2.69 -8.48 -3.90
CA GLU A 222 -3.62 -9.51 -4.37
C GLU A 222 -5.09 -9.19 -4.07
N LEU A 223 -5.35 -8.28 -3.14
CA LEU A 223 -6.69 -7.76 -2.85
C LEU A 223 -6.99 -6.56 -3.76
N VAL A 224 -7.64 -6.84 -4.89
CA VAL A 224 -7.91 -5.85 -5.93
C VAL A 224 -8.88 -4.80 -5.40
N ASP A 225 -8.62 -3.53 -5.69
CA ASP A 225 -9.45 -2.37 -5.33
C ASP A 225 -9.66 -2.11 -3.82
N VAL A 226 -9.13 -2.96 -2.94
CA VAL A 226 -9.11 -2.69 -1.51
C VAL A 226 -8.07 -1.62 -1.22
N ALA A 227 -8.52 -0.50 -0.67
CA ALA A 227 -7.69 0.65 -0.34
C ALA A 227 -7.32 0.71 1.15
N PHE A 228 -8.11 0.07 2.02
CA PHE A 228 -7.90 0.05 3.47
C PHE A 228 -8.55 -1.19 4.10
N MET A 229 -7.98 -1.68 5.20
CA MET A 229 -8.55 -2.76 5.99
C MET A 229 -8.51 -2.47 7.48
N ARG A 230 -9.53 -2.93 8.19
CA ARG A 230 -9.64 -2.83 9.65
C ARG A 230 -10.19 -4.12 10.22
N ALA A 231 -9.68 -4.56 11.37
CA ALA A 231 -10.24 -5.68 12.10
C ALA A 231 -10.73 -5.25 13.48
N SER A 232 -11.84 -5.83 13.94
CA SER A 232 -12.19 -5.76 15.36
C SER A 232 -11.19 -6.58 16.16
N THR A 233 -11.00 -6.28 17.44
CA THR A 233 -10.34 -7.24 18.33
C THR A 233 -11.30 -8.35 18.73
N ASP A 234 -10.73 -9.37 19.36
CA ASP A 234 -11.45 -10.48 19.99
C ASP A 234 -12.33 -10.01 21.16
N LYS A 235 -12.12 -8.78 21.64
CA LYS A 235 -12.88 -8.17 22.73
C LYS A 235 -14.22 -7.66 22.20
N ALA A 236 -15.31 -8.18 22.77
CA ALA A 236 -16.63 -7.65 22.48
C ALA A 236 -16.75 -6.21 23.00
N LYS A 237 -17.47 -5.36 22.27
CA LYS A 237 -17.90 -4.06 22.83
C LYS A 237 -18.73 -4.30 24.09
N PRO A 238 -18.57 -3.50 25.16
CA PRO A 238 -19.45 -3.54 26.31
C PRO A 238 -20.92 -3.46 25.88
N GLY A 239 -21.75 -4.41 26.33
CA GLY A 239 -23.17 -4.54 25.96
C GLY A 239 -23.45 -5.30 24.65
N LYS A 240 -22.42 -5.78 23.94
CA LYS A 240 -22.54 -6.62 22.72
C LYS A 240 -21.81 -7.96 22.88
N GLU A 241 -21.72 -8.48 24.09
CA GLU A 241 -21.02 -9.73 24.44
C GLU A 241 -21.58 -10.93 23.67
N LYS A 242 -22.87 -10.87 23.30
CA LYS A 242 -23.58 -11.90 22.53
C LYS A 242 -23.21 -11.94 21.04
N ILE A 243 -22.54 -10.93 20.49
CA ILE A 243 -22.04 -10.98 19.10
C ILE A 243 -20.77 -11.85 19.08
N LYS A 244 -20.90 -13.05 18.51
CA LYS A 244 -19.94 -14.16 18.64
C LYS A 244 -18.81 -14.19 17.59
N GLY A 245 -18.64 -13.15 16.78
CA GLY A 245 -17.66 -13.13 15.69
C GLY A 245 -16.73 -11.93 15.71
N GLY A 246 -15.51 -12.12 15.22
CA GLY A 246 -14.60 -11.03 14.86
C GLY A 246 -14.96 -10.51 13.46
N ILE A 247 -14.77 -9.21 13.24
CA ILE A 247 -15.11 -8.55 11.98
C ILE A 247 -13.82 -8.11 11.29
N ILE A 248 -13.76 -8.30 9.98
CA ILE A 248 -12.79 -7.62 9.12
C ILE A 248 -13.59 -6.76 8.13
N SER A 249 -13.26 -5.47 8.10
CA SER A 249 -13.82 -4.51 7.15
C SER A 249 -12.79 -4.19 6.09
N PHE A 250 -13.20 -4.27 4.83
CA PHE A 250 -12.40 -3.90 3.67
C PHE A 250 -13.05 -2.71 3.00
N PHE A 251 -12.25 -1.70 2.68
CA PHE A 251 -12.75 -0.45 2.13
C PHE A 251 -12.21 -0.31 0.71
N CYS A 252 -13.09 -0.39 -0.28
CA CYS A 252 -12.79 -0.06 -1.67
C CYS A 252 -13.24 1.40 -1.90
N ARG A 253 -12.72 2.10 -2.91
CA ARG A 253 -13.17 3.50 -3.15
C ARG A 253 -14.65 3.53 -3.52
N ASP A 254 -15.36 4.55 -3.08
CA ASP A 254 -16.79 4.71 -3.35
C ASP A 254 -17.12 5.10 -4.80
N ASN A 255 -16.12 5.54 -5.57
CA ASN A 255 -16.29 6.01 -6.95
C ASN A 255 -16.12 4.90 -7.98
N LEU A 256 -15.94 3.65 -7.54
CA LEU A 256 -15.83 2.51 -8.43
C LEU A 256 -17.20 2.21 -9.06
N PRO A 257 -17.25 1.92 -10.37
CA PRO A 257 -18.45 1.39 -10.99
C PRO A 257 -18.95 0.14 -10.26
N LEU A 258 -20.25 -0.11 -10.28
CA LEU A 258 -20.87 -1.24 -9.57
C LEU A 258 -20.22 -2.59 -9.92
N THR A 259 -19.86 -2.78 -11.19
CA THR A 259 -19.17 -3.96 -11.70
C THR A 259 -17.79 -4.17 -11.09
N ARG A 260 -17.04 -3.08 -10.83
CA ARG A 260 -15.74 -3.11 -10.15
C ARG A 260 -15.90 -3.40 -8.66
N LEU A 261 -16.93 -2.85 -8.01
CA LEU A 261 -17.24 -3.20 -6.62
C LEU A 261 -17.58 -4.68 -6.50
N GLN A 262 -18.44 -5.21 -7.36
CA GLN A 262 -18.74 -6.65 -7.39
C GLN A 262 -17.47 -7.49 -7.53
N LEU A 263 -16.57 -7.13 -8.45
CA LEU A 263 -15.27 -7.81 -8.61
C LEU A 263 -14.39 -7.70 -7.35
N CYS A 264 -14.39 -6.55 -6.64
CA CYS A 264 -13.74 -6.38 -5.33
C CYS A 264 -14.28 -7.43 -4.34
N GLY A 265 -15.60 -7.58 -4.26
CA GLY A 265 -16.28 -8.55 -3.40
C GLY A 265 -15.95 -10.01 -3.74
N GLU A 266 -16.02 -10.38 -5.02
CA GLU A 266 -15.70 -11.72 -5.50
C GLU A 266 -14.24 -12.10 -5.21
N ASN A 267 -13.31 -11.17 -5.47
CA ASN A 267 -11.89 -11.34 -5.16
C ASN A 267 -11.66 -11.56 -3.66
N LEU A 268 -12.34 -10.80 -2.79
CA LEU A 268 -12.26 -11.01 -1.34
C LEU A 268 -12.76 -12.40 -0.93
N VAL A 269 -13.91 -12.83 -1.46
CA VAL A 269 -14.49 -14.16 -1.15
C VAL A 269 -13.54 -15.28 -1.56
N GLU A 270 -13.03 -15.23 -2.79
CA GLU A 270 -12.11 -16.23 -3.33
C GLU A 270 -10.80 -16.26 -2.54
N LYS A 271 -10.13 -15.10 -2.42
CA LYS A 271 -8.79 -15.02 -1.83
C LYS A 271 -8.78 -15.33 -0.34
N LEU A 272 -9.86 -15.06 0.39
CA LEU A 272 -9.98 -15.39 1.81
C LEU A 272 -10.65 -16.75 2.05
N LYS A 273 -11.16 -17.42 1.00
CA LYS A 273 -12.00 -18.63 1.12
C LYS A 273 -13.17 -18.38 2.08
N TYR A 274 -13.82 -17.23 1.92
CA TYR A 274 -14.89 -16.78 2.81
C TYR A 274 -16.19 -17.55 2.56
N PHE A 275 -16.90 -17.88 3.63
CA PHE A 275 -18.21 -18.52 3.60
C PHE A 275 -19.14 -17.85 4.62
N HIS A 276 -20.43 -17.73 4.30
CA HIS A 276 -21.40 -17.10 5.19
C HIS A 276 -22.77 -17.77 5.11
N ILE A 277 -23.52 -17.75 6.22
CA ILE A 277 -24.81 -18.46 6.31
C ILE A 277 -25.88 -17.86 5.40
N SER A 278 -25.85 -16.53 5.20
CA SER A 278 -26.81 -15.83 4.36
C SER A 278 -26.55 -15.97 2.86
N ARG A 279 -25.47 -16.64 2.43
CA ARG A 279 -25.03 -16.71 1.02
C ARG A 279 -24.73 -15.37 0.34
N GLU A 280 -24.65 -14.30 1.11
CA GLU A 280 -24.54 -12.94 0.59
C GLU A 280 -23.45 -12.18 1.33
N LEU A 281 -22.62 -11.46 0.56
CA LEU A 281 -21.70 -10.47 1.08
C LEU A 281 -22.20 -9.09 0.66
N LYS A 282 -22.49 -8.25 1.65
CA LYS A 282 -23.05 -6.91 1.45
C LYS A 282 -21.94 -5.87 1.44
N CYS A 283 -22.08 -4.91 0.53
CA CYS A 283 -21.28 -3.71 0.49
C CYS A 283 -22.11 -2.53 0.99
N VAL A 284 -21.54 -1.68 1.84
CA VAL A 284 -22.15 -0.40 2.22
C VAL A 284 -21.53 0.68 1.35
N SER A 285 -22.34 1.33 0.51
CA SER A 285 -21.94 2.50 -0.26
C SER A 285 -22.59 3.75 0.32
N TYR A 286 -21.85 4.84 0.42
CA TYR A 286 -22.33 6.11 0.95
C TYR A 286 -22.77 7.10 -0.15
N LYS A 287 -22.49 6.80 -1.42
CA LYS A 287 -22.85 7.62 -2.59
C LYS A 287 -24.28 7.43 -3.10
N SER A 288 -25.22 7.06 -2.24
CA SER A 288 -26.63 7.04 -2.65
C SER A 288 -27.09 8.47 -2.97
N ALA A 289 -28.08 8.61 -3.85
CA ALA A 289 -28.70 9.90 -4.16
C ALA A 289 -29.25 10.63 -2.92
N SER A 290 -29.40 9.92 -1.79
CA SER A 290 -29.90 10.43 -0.53
C SER A 290 -28.80 10.83 0.48
N ASN A 291 -27.51 10.68 0.15
CA ASN A 291 -26.38 10.81 1.09
C ASN A 291 -26.51 9.93 2.36
N LYS A 292 -27.35 8.89 2.30
CA LYS A 292 -27.49 7.89 3.36
C LYS A 292 -26.74 6.62 2.97
N PRO A 293 -26.16 5.89 3.95
CA PRO A 293 -25.55 4.60 3.67
C PRO A 293 -26.61 3.65 3.11
N GLU A 294 -26.39 3.16 1.90
CA GLU A 294 -27.22 2.12 1.30
C GLU A 294 -26.45 0.80 1.29
N TYR A 295 -27.14 -0.26 1.67
CA TYR A 295 -26.63 -1.61 1.60
C TYR A 295 -26.95 -2.16 0.23
N ILE A 296 -25.91 -2.42 -0.56
CA ILE A 296 -26.04 -3.04 -1.87
C ILE A 296 -25.51 -4.46 -1.75
N GLU A 297 -26.37 -5.41 -2.11
CA GLU A 297 -25.96 -6.80 -2.27
C GLU A 297 -25.27 -6.93 -3.63
N LEU A 298 -24.01 -7.34 -3.60
CA LEU A 298 -23.16 -7.33 -4.79
C LEU A 298 -22.45 -8.66 -5.05
N CYS A 299 -22.37 -9.55 -4.06
CA CYS A 299 -21.63 -10.80 -4.21
C CYS A 299 -22.31 -11.96 -3.47
N ARG A 300 -22.42 -13.11 -4.14
CA ARG A 300 -22.84 -14.37 -3.54
C ARG A 300 -21.66 -15.06 -2.87
N VAL A 301 -21.95 -15.83 -1.81
CA VAL A 301 -20.94 -16.47 -0.96
C VAL A 301 -21.29 -17.96 -0.79
N PRO A 302 -20.31 -18.88 -0.85
CA PRO A 302 -20.56 -20.29 -0.57
C PRO A 302 -21.13 -20.54 0.83
N THR A 303 -21.91 -21.62 1.00
CA THR A 303 -22.37 -22.07 2.32
C THR A 303 -21.41 -23.05 2.95
N LEU A 304 -21.48 -23.16 4.29
CA LEU A 304 -20.76 -24.18 5.04
C LEU A 304 -21.10 -25.62 4.58
N GLU A 305 -22.33 -25.84 4.11
CA GLU A 305 -22.82 -27.16 3.68
C GLU A 305 -22.23 -27.59 2.33
N SER A 306 -22.00 -26.65 1.40
CA SER A 306 -21.39 -26.97 0.11
C SER A 306 -19.97 -27.54 0.24
N HIS A 307 -19.26 -27.21 1.33
CA HIS A 307 -17.91 -27.70 1.57
C HIS A 307 -17.83 -29.07 2.26
N ARG A 308 -18.94 -29.59 2.80
CA ARG A 308 -18.95 -30.94 3.42
C ARG A 308 -19.21 -32.06 2.41
N ARG A 309 -19.54 -31.72 1.16
CA ARG A 309 -19.91 -32.69 0.10
C ARG A 309 -18.89 -32.79 -1.03
N ALA A 310 -17.78 -32.05 -0.95
CA ALA A 310 -16.67 -32.07 -1.90
C ALA A 310 -15.40 -32.47 -1.14
#